data_AF-A0A661RNC6-F1
#
_entry.id   AF-A0A661RNC6-F1
#
_cell.length_a   1.000
_cell.length_b   1.000
_cell.length_c   1.000
_cell.angle_alpha   90.00
_cell.angle_beta   90.00
_cell.angle_gamma   90.00
#
_symmetry.space_group_name_H-M   'P 1'
#
loop_
_entity.id
_entity.type
_entity.pdbx_description
1 polymer ?
#
loop_
_entity_poly.entity_id
_entity_poly.type
_entity_poly.pdbx_seq_one_letter_code
_entity_poly.pdbx_strand_id
1 'polypeptide(L)'
;MTMKEFIDKEKARLQALFEPFNEGGSWMSLVEPGRDAVRLGVVDAFIVTRVAPHFDAYGELKRVGFWLLFKALGYDEGFQHAHTIKVIRWSQEDTYLIDLKDDRGRRFHIELIFPDQEPDLASDWNRWRRYKSENRDRFERIDADLLAEHVRIAEEWE
;
A
#
# COMPACT_ATOMS: atom_id res chain seq x y z
N MET A 1 4.23 -27.39 6.33
CA MET A 1 3.93 -25.94 6.38
C MET A 1 2.51 -25.79 6.88
N THR A 2 2.31 -25.08 8.00
CA THR A 2 0.98 -24.77 8.52
C THR A 2 0.33 -23.64 7.71
N MET A 3 -0.99 -23.46 7.82
CA MET A 3 -1.68 -22.32 7.18
C MET A 3 -1.12 -20.97 7.67
N LYS A 4 -0.78 -20.89 8.97
CA LYS A 4 -0.16 -19.70 9.55
C LYS A 4 1.20 -19.41 8.91
N GLU A 5 2.07 -20.42 8.80
CA GLU A 5 3.39 -20.26 8.14
C GLU A 5 3.25 -19.83 6.68
N PHE A 6 2.26 -20.37 5.97
CA PHE A 6 1.96 -19.97 4.60
C PHE A 6 1.54 -18.48 4.53
N ILE A 7 0.59 -18.07 5.38
CA ILE A 7 0.10 -16.68 5.45
C ILE A 7 1.24 -15.73 5.79
N ASP A 8 2.07 -16.07 6.79
CA ASP A 8 3.21 -15.25 7.22
C ASP A 8 4.22 -15.08 6.07
N LYS A 9 4.51 -16.17 5.34
CA LYS A 9 5.40 -16.14 4.16
C LYS A 9 4.83 -15.30 3.02
N GLU A 10 3.55 -15.46 2.70
CA GLU A 10 2.91 -14.68 1.63
C GLU A 10 2.79 -13.20 2.00
N LYS A 11 2.52 -12.89 3.28
CA LYS A 11 2.51 -11.51 3.77
C LYS A 11 3.88 -10.86 3.60
N ALA A 12 4.96 -11.55 3.99
CA ALA A 12 6.32 -11.05 3.79
C ALA A 12 6.66 -10.86 2.30
N ARG A 13 6.31 -11.84 1.46
CA ARG A 13 6.52 -11.76 0.00
C ARG A 13 5.77 -10.58 -0.63
N LEU A 14 4.51 -10.36 -0.25
CA LEU A 14 3.72 -9.24 -0.73
C LEU A 14 4.24 -7.90 -0.20
N GLN A 15 4.66 -7.85 1.07
CA GLN A 15 5.25 -6.64 1.64
C GLN A 15 6.54 -6.23 0.91
N ALA A 16 7.37 -7.21 0.52
CA ALA A 16 8.60 -6.98 -0.23
C ALA A 16 8.37 -6.31 -1.60
N LEU A 17 7.20 -6.51 -2.22
CA LEU A 17 6.85 -5.81 -3.48
C LEU A 17 6.78 -4.29 -3.28
N PHE A 18 6.43 -3.84 -2.08
CA PHE A 18 6.23 -2.42 -1.77
C PHE A 18 7.46 -1.76 -1.13
N GLU A 19 8.50 -2.53 -0.77
CA GLU A 19 9.71 -2.00 -0.14
C GLU A 19 10.36 -0.88 -0.98
N PRO A 20 10.60 -1.04 -2.30
CA PRO A 20 11.18 0.03 -3.11
C PRO A 20 10.34 1.31 -3.10
N PHE A 21 9.01 1.17 -3.10
CA PHE A 21 8.06 2.29 -3.10
C PHE A 21 8.00 3.03 -1.77
N ASN A 22 8.24 2.32 -0.67
CA ASN A 22 8.30 2.88 0.68
C ASN A 22 9.66 3.56 0.96
N GLU A 23 10.74 3.08 0.35
CA GLU A 23 12.09 3.61 0.52
C GLU A 23 12.38 4.79 -0.41
N GLY A 24 12.14 4.60 -1.71
CA GLY A 24 12.40 5.60 -2.75
C GLY A 24 11.33 6.69 -2.84
N GLY A 25 10.17 6.45 -2.23
CA GLY A 25 9.00 7.28 -2.42
C GLY A 25 8.29 6.91 -3.71
N SER A 26 6.97 7.07 -3.69
CA SER A 26 6.12 6.71 -4.81
C SER A 26 4.94 7.66 -4.90
N TRP A 27 4.29 7.65 -6.03
CA TRP A 27 3.01 8.31 -6.18
C TRP A 27 1.97 7.31 -6.64
N MET A 28 0.70 7.65 -6.40
CA MET A 28 -0.41 6.78 -6.79
C MET A 28 -1.49 7.55 -7.55
N SER A 29 -2.07 6.90 -8.56
CA SER A 29 -3.31 7.33 -9.20
C SER A 29 -4.41 6.28 -9.03
N LEU A 30 -5.65 6.73 -9.10
CA LEU A 30 -6.86 5.94 -8.97
C LEU A 30 -7.70 6.09 -10.23
N VAL A 31 -8.11 4.97 -10.80
CA VAL A 31 -9.12 4.90 -11.86
C VAL A 31 -10.34 4.18 -11.31
N GLU A 32 -11.43 4.93 -11.14
CA GLU A 32 -12.74 4.35 -10.82
C GLU A 32 -13.45 3.88 -12.10
N PRO A 33 -14.27 2.81 -12.05
CA PRO A 33 -15.03 2.36 -13.21
C PRO A 33 -15.87 3.49 -13.83
N GLY A 34 -15.62 3.79 -15.10
CA GLY A 34 -16.33 4.82 -15.85
C GLY A 34 -15.91 6.26 -15.54
N ARG A 35 -14.78 6.47 -14.87
CA ARG A 35 -14.22 7.80 -14.58
C ARG A 35 -12.78 7.92 -15.07
N ASP A 36 -12.36 9.16 -15.28
CA ASP A 36 -10.96 9.49 -15.60
C ASP A 36 -10.04 9.22 -14.40
N ALA A 37 -8.75 9.04 -14.69
CA ALA A 37 -7.74 8.82 -13.68
C ALA A 37 -7.55 10.06 -12.80
N VAL A 38 -7.49 9.86 -11.49
CA VAL A 38 -7.22 10.91 -10.50
C VAL A 38 -5.90 10.63 -9.80
N ARG A 39 -5.02 11.63 -9.74
CA ARG A 39 -3.78 11.55 -8.97
C ARG A 39 -4.10 11.69 -7.48
N LEU A 40 -3.73 10.68 -6.69
CA LEU A 40 -3.91 10.67 -5.23
C LEU A 40 -2.73 11.33 -4.49
N GLY A 41 -1.63 11.59 -5.20
CA GLY A 41 -0.44 12.27 -4.66
C GLY A 41 0.69 11.31 -4.33
N VAL A 42 1.65 11.79 -3.53
CA VAL A 42 2.79 11.02 -3.05
C VAL A 42 2.36 10.16 -1.86
N VAL A 43 2.84 8.91 -1.82
CA VAL A 43 2.53 7.92 -0.81
C VAL A 43 3.77 7.66 0.04
N ASP A 44 3.60 7.74 1.36
CA ASP A 44 4.65 7.47 2.35
C ASP A 44 4.97 6.00 2.50
N ALA A 45 3.93 5.18 2.60
CA ALA A 45 4.10 3.77 2.82
C ALA A 45 2.87 2.97 2.39
N PHE A 46 3.15 1.75 1.92
CA PHE A 46 2.20 0.67 1.74
C PHE A 46 2.53 -0.46 2.73
N ILE A 47 1.52 -0.89 3.49
CA ILE A 47 1.65 -1.90 4.53
C ILE A 47 0.58 -2.97 4.29
N VAL A 48 1.02 -4.20 4.04
CA VAL A 48 0.12 -5.35 3.94
C VAL A 48 -0.38 -5.68 5.35
N THR A 49 -1.67 -5.50 5.61
CA THR A 49 -2.24 -5.72 6.95
C THR A 49 -2.73 -7.16 7.12
N ARG A 50 -3.42 -7.70 6.11
CA ARG A 50 -4.02 -9.03 6.10
C ARG A 50 -3.82 -9.74 4.76
N VAL A 51 -3.68 -11.07 4.78
CA VAL A 51 -3.60 -11.92 3.58
C VAL A 51 -4.70 -12.97 3.63
N ALA A 52 -5.36 -13.20 2.50
CA ALA A 52 -6.41 -14.21 2.32
C ALA A 52 -6.13 -15.09 1.09
N PRO A 53 -5.60 -16.30 1.28
CA PRO A 53 -5.50 -17.28 0.20
C PRO A 53 -6.88 -17.83 -0.19
N HIS A 54 -7.06 -18.05 -1.49
CA HIS A 54 -8.23 -18.70 -2.05
C HIS A 54 -7.82 -20.02 -2.71
N PHE A 55 -8.40 -21.12 -2.24
CA PHE A 55 -8.17 -22.46 -2.76
C PHE A 55 -9.36 -22.91 -3.61
N ASP A 56 -9.12 -23.78 -4.59
CA ASP A 56 -10.22 -24.47 -5.29
C ASP A 56 -10.73 -25.71 -4.52
N ALA A 57 -11.70 -26.40 -5.11
CA ALA A 57 -12.31 -27.60 -4.54
C ALA A 57 -11.32 -28.77 -4.33
N TYR A 58 -10.15 -28.73 -4.98
CA TYR A 58 -9.09 -29.72 -4.83
C TYR A 58 -8.03 -29.30 -3.80
N GLY A 59 -8.16 -28.10 -3.22
CA GLY A 59 -7.19 -27.54 -2.28
C GLY A 59 -6.01 -26.83 -2.95
N GLU A 60 -6.07 -26.58 -4.27
CA GLU A 60 -5.01 -25.87 -4.99
C GLU A 60 -5.18 -24.35 -4.86
N LEU A 61 -4.07 -23.65 -4.61
CA LEU A 61 -4.07 -22.20 -4.48
C LEU A 61 -4.40 -21.53 -5.82
N LYS A 62 -5.51 -20.77 -5.88
CA LYS A 62 -5.92 -20.02 -7.08
C LYS A 62 -5.45 -18.58 -7.09
N ARG A 63 -5.52 -17.90 -5.95
CA ARG A 63 -5.09 -16.52 -5.79
C ARG A 63 -4.85 -16.19 -4.33
N VAL A 64 -4.11 -15.12 -4.11
CA VAL A 64 -3.91 -14.52 -2.79
C VAL A 64 -4.44 -13.10 -2.85
N GLY A 65 -5.56 -12.84 -2.16
CA GLY A 65 -6.02 -11.47 -1.90
C GLY A 65 -5.31 -10.92 -0.67
N PHE A 66 -5.25 -9.60 -0.55
CA PHE A 66 -4.67 -8.96 0.63
C PHE A 66 -5.27 -7.59 0.88
N TRP A 67 -5.17 -7.13 2.14
CA TRP A 67 -5.54 -5.79 2.52
C TRP A 67 -4.27 -4.97 2.60
N LEU A 68 -4.32 -3.81 1.94
CA LEU A 68 -3.22 -2.88 1.85
C LEU A 68 -3.63 -1.57 2.51
N LEU A 69 -2.95 -1.22 3.60
CA LEU A 69 -2.94 0.15 4.10
C LEU A 69 -1.97 0.95 3.24
N PHE A 70 -2.41 2.10 2.71
CA PHE A 70 -1.51 3.12 2.19
C PHE A 70 -1.68 4.43 2.95
N LYS A 71 -0.56 5.12 3.18
CA LYS A 71 -0.51 6.43 3.85
C LYS A 71 -0.02 7.47 2.86
N ALA A 72 -0.87 8.41 2.46
CA ALA A 72 -0.45 9.55 1.66
C ALA A 72 0.40 10.52 2.49
N LEU A 73 1.18 11.38 1.83
CA LEU A 73 1.85 12.48 2.52
C LEU A 73 0.85 13.33 3.32
N GLY A 74 1.27 13.77 4.52
CA GLY A 74 0.42 14.54 5.44
C GLY A 74 -0.51 13.68 6.30
N TYR A 75 -0.27 12.37 6.43
CA TYR A 75 -1.13 11.52 7.29
C TYR A 75 -1.12 11.88 8.78
N ASP A 76 -0.19 12.74 9.22
CA ASP A 76 -0.21 13.30 10.57
C ASP A 76 -1.26 14.41 10.76
N GLU A 77 -1.89 14.88 9.68
CA GLU A 77 -2.96 15.90 9.68
C GLU A 77 -4.35 15.28 9.78
N GLY A 78 -4.50 13.97 9.60
CA GLY A 78 -5.77 13.27 9.84
C GLY A 78 -5.95 11.98 9.06
N PHE A 79 -6.97 11.22 9.48
CA PHE A 79 -7.29 9.89 8.93
C PHE A 79 -7.65 9.89 7.44
N GLN A 80 -8.04 11.04 6.87
CA GLN A 80 -8.38 11.17 5.45
C GLN A 80 -7.19 10.90 4.50
N HIS A 81 -5.98 10.75 5.02
CA HIS A 81 -4.76 10.44 4.26
C HIS A 81 -4.30 8.99 4.41
N ALA A 82 -4.99 8.18 5.21
CA ALA A 82 -4.68 6.77 5.41
C ALA A 82 -5.87 5.91 4.99
N HIS A 83 -5.64 4.91 4.15
CA HIS A 83 -6.72 4.12 3.57
C HIS A 83 -6.37 2.64 3.49
N THR A 84 -7.35 1.78 3.79
CA THR A 84 -7.27 0.35 3.50
C THR A 84 -8.02 0.03 2.22
N ILE A 85 -7.40 -0.76 1.34
CA ILE A 85 -8.05 -1.38 0.18
C ILE A 85 -7.92 -2.91 0.23
N LYS A 86 -8.93 -3.62 -0.29
CA LYS A 86 -8.88 -5.08 -0.48
C LYS A 86 -8.43 -5.40 -1.89
N VAL A 87 -7.15 -5.71 -2.06
CA VAL A 87 -6.54 -6.05 -3.34
C VAL A 87 -6.89 -7.49 -3.71
N ILE A 88 -7.54 -7.67 -4.85
CA ILE A 88 -7.96 -8.99 -5.36
C ILE A 88 -7.12 -9.45 -6.56
N ARG A 89 -6.44 -8.52 -7.24
CA ARG A 89 -5.48 -8.77 -8.31
C ARG A 89 -4.42 -7.69 -8.30
N TRP A 90 -3.23 -8.03 -8.73
CA TRP A 90 -2.15 -7.10 -8.96
C TRP A 90 -1.25 -7.61 -10.08
N SER A 91 -0.51 -6.70 -10.70
CA SER A 91 0.50 -7.01 -11.71
C SER A 91 1.65 -6.04 -11.57
N GLN A 92 2.85 -6.52 -11.93
CA GLN A 92 4.06 -5.73 -11.98
C GLN A 92 4.76 -6.08 -13.29
N GLU A 93 4.61 -5.23 -14.29
CA GLU A 93 5.22 -5.40 -15.60
C GLU A 93 6.65 -4.87 -15.64
N ASP A 94 6.94 -3.86 -14.82
CA ASP A 94 8.26 -3.26 -14.62
C ASP A 94 8.53 -3.10 -13.11
N THR A 95 9.79 -3.15 -12.70
CA THR A 95 10.21 -3.05 -11.30
C THR A 95 9.82 -1.70 -10.68
N TYR A 96 9.59 -0.68 -11.51
CA TYR A 96 9.30 0.69 -11.07
C TYR A 96 7.82 1.02 -10.90
N LEU A 97 6.92 0.10 -11.26
CA LEU A 97 5.48 0.31 -11.16
C LEU A 97 4.75 -0.92 -10.62
N ILE A 98 3.59 -0.71 -10.03
CA ILE A 98 2.68 -1.80 -9.66
C ILE A 98 1.24 -1.36 -9.88
N ASP A 99 0.48 -2.23 -10.54
CA ASP A 99 -0.95 -2.06 -10.76
C ASP A 99 -1.72 -2.95 -9.79
N LEU A 100 -2.66 -2.35 -9.06
CA LEU A 100 -3.55 -3.04 -8.14
C LEU A 100 -4.99 -2.93 -8.64
N LYS A 101 -5.77 -3.97 -8.42
CA LYS A 101 -7.22 -3.95 -8.58
C LYS A 101 -7.89 -4.40 -7.30
N ASP A 102 -8.81 -3.58 -6.80
CA ASP A 102 -9.54 -3.89 -5.59
C ASP A 102 -10.86 -4.65 -5.83
N ASP A 103 -11.51 -5.04 -4.74
CA ASP A 103 -12.78 -5.74 -4.69
C ASP A 103 -13.97 -4.94 -5.26
N ARG A 104 -13.83 -3.63 -5.43
CA ARG A 104 -14.81 -2.74 -6.07
C ARG A 104 -14.51 -2.50 -7.55
N GLY A 105 -13.45 -3.10 -8.08
CA GLY A 105 -13.03 -2.95 -9.46
C GLY A 105 -12.28 -1.65 -9.77
N ARG A 106 -11.94 -0.86 -8.75
CA ARG A 106 -11.06 0.31 -8.88
C ARG A 106 -9.65 -0.15 -9.18
N ARG A 107 -8.92 0.63 -9.98
CA ARG A 107 -7.51 0.37 -10.31
C ARG A 107 -6.64 1.42 -9.65
N PHE A 108 -5.57 0.97 -9.01
CA PHE A 108 -4.56 1.83 -8.43
C PHE A 108 -3.27 1.60 -9.18
N HIS A 109 -2.73 2.68 -9.74
CA HIS A 109 -1.44 2.65 -10.42
C HIS A 109 -0.43 3.36 -9.52
N ILE A 110 0.64 2.65 -9.17
CA ILE A 110 1.69 3.14 -8.27
C ILE A 110 2.99 3.15 -9.06
N GLU A 111 3.69 4.28 -9.05
CA GLU A 111 5.01 4.41 -9.67
C GLU A 111 6.02 4.96 -8.66
N LEU A 112 7.28 4.54 -8.81
CA LEU A 112 8.39 5.15 -8.10
C LEU A 112 8.59 6.58 -8.55
N ILE A 113 8.97 7.44 -7.60
CA ILE A 113 9.40 8.81 -7.94
C ILE A 113 10.80 8.71 -8.52
N PHE A 114 10.99 9.23 -9.74
CA PHE A 114 12.31 9.31 -10.37
C PHE A 114 12.88 10.73 -10.20
N PRO A 115 13.89 10.97 -9.36
CA PRO A 115 14.34 12.33 -9.04
C PRO A 115 14.79 13.17 -10.24
N ASP A 116 15.39 12.52 -11.25
CA ASP A 116 15.85 13.19 -12.46
C ASP A 116 14.71 13.61 -13.40
N GLN A 117 13.56 12.94 -13.32
CA GLN A 117 12.39 13.18 -14.16
C GLN A 117 11.29 13.96 -13.43
N GLU A 118 11.19 13.77 -12.11
CA GLU A 118 10.16 14.31 -11.23
C GLU A 118 10.79 15.06 -10.03
N PRO A 119 11.60 16.11 -10.27
CA PRO A 119 12.38 16.78 -9.23
C PRO A 119 11.50 17.41 -8.13
N ASP A 120 10.31 17.89 -8.48
CA ASP A 120 9.38 18.48 -7.51
C ASP A 120 8.81 17.42 -6.55
N LEU A 121 8.39 16.26 -7.07
CA LEU A 121 7.90 15.16 -6.24
C LEU A 121 9.02 14.58 -5.36
N ALA A 122 10.23 14.48 -5.91
CA ALA A 122 11.40 14.06 -5.15
C ALA A 122 11.73 15.07 -4.03
N SER A 123 11.57 16.37 -4.28
CA SER A 123 11.73 17.42 -3.26
C SER A 123 10.70 17.29 -2.14
N ASP A 124 9.42 17.06 -2.49
CA ASP A 124 8.35 16.85 -1.52
C ASP A 124 8.58 15.60 -0.67
N TRP A 125 8.95 14.48 -1.31
CA TRP A 125 9.31 13.25 -0.62
C TRP A 125 10.46 13.45 0.37
N ASN A 126 11.54 14.09 -0.07
CA ASN A 126 12.70 14.35 0.77
C ASN A 126 12.38 15.27 1.95
N ARG A 127 11.56 16.30 1.74
CA ARG A 127 11.10 17.20 2.80
C ARG A 127 10.28 16.45 3.83
N TRP A 128 9.35 15.61 3.37
CA TRP A 128 8.54 14.77 4.24
C TRP A 128 9.39 13.80 5.07
N ARG A 129 10.34 13.09 4.45
CA ARG A 129 11.26 12.18 5.15
C ARG A 129 12.05 12.90 6.23
N ARG A 130 12.53 14.11 5.96
CA ARG A 130 13.20 14.95 6.96
C ARG A 130 12.27 15.32 8.11
N TYR A 131 11.07 15.82 7.81
CA TYR A 131 10.07 16.17 8.81
C TYR A 131 9.73 14.98 9.73
N LYS A 132 9.52 13.78 9.17
CA LYS A 132 9.31 12.56 9.96
C LYS A 132 10.49 12.23 10.87
N SER A 133 11.72 12.34 10.35
CA SER A 133 12.93 12.09 11.13
C SER A 133 13.08 13.06 12.30
N GLU A 134 12.74 14.33 12.11
CA GLU A 134 12.78 15.37 13.14
C GLU A 134 11.67 15.20 14.19
N ASN A 135 10.58 14.49 13.86
CA ASN A 135 9.41 14.28 14.70
C ASN A 135 9.18 12.79 15.04
N ARG A 136 10.26 12.02 15.14
CA ARG A 136 10.23 10.55 15.20
C ARG A 136 9.24 9.99 16.23
N ASP A 137 9.31 10.42 17.49
CA ASP A 137 8.45 9.90 18.57
C ASP A 137 6.96 10.18 18.34
N ARG A 138 6.65 11.29 17.65
CA ARG A 138 5.27 11.60 17.24
C ARG A 138 4.82 10.63 16.15
N PHE A 139 5.64 10.43 15.13
CA PHE A 139 5.31 9.53 14.03
C PHE A 139 5.26 8.05 14.45
N GLU A 140 6.10 7.60 15.37
CA GLU A 140 6.02 6.24 15.90
C GLU A 140 4.65 5.96 16.55
N ARG A 141 4.08 6.94 17.27
CA ARG A 141 2.72 6.82 17.85
C ARG A 141 1.64 6.85 16.78
N ILE A 142 1.70 7.81 15.85
CA ILE A 142 0.73 7.92 14.76
C ILE A 142 0.71 6.64 13.92
N ASP A 143 1.89 6.11 13.59
CA ASP A 143 2.02 4.89 12.80
C ASP A 143 1.46 3.67 13.53
N ALA A 144 1.72 3.55 14.84
CA ALA A 144 1.15 2.47 15.65
C ALA A 144 -0.38 2.55 15.72
N ASP A 145 -0.92 3.74 15.95
CA ASP A 145 -2.37 3.96 16.05
C ASP A 145 -3.08 3.68 14.73
N LEU A 146 -2.54 4.21 13.61
CA LEU A 146 -3.05 3.94 12.27
C LEU A 146 -2.96 2.43 11.94
N LEU A 147 -1.83 1.80 12.19
CA LEU A 147 -1.69 0.37 11.91
C LEU A 147 -2.70 -0.46 12.70
N ALA A 148 -2.88 -0.17 13.99
CA ALA A 148 -3.84 -0.87 14.84
C ALA A 148 -5.28 -0.71 14.33
N GLU A 149 -5.68 0.51 13.95
CA GLU A 149 -6.99 0.77 13.39
C GLU A 149 -7.21 0.06 12.04
N HIS A 150 -6.26 0.19 11.13
CA HIS A 150 -6.39 -0.37 9.79
C HIS A 150 -6.26 -1.91 9.76
N VAL A 151 -5.63 -2.52 10.77
CA VAL A 151 -5.70 -3.97 11.01
C VAL A 151 -7.10 -4.37 11.43
N ARG A 152 -7.75 -3.66 12.38
CA ARG A 152 -9.15 -3.94 12.77
C ARG A 152 -10.09 -3.83 11.58
N ILE A 153 -9.95 -2.77 10.78
CA ILE A 153 -10.72 -2.60 9.52
C ILE A 153 -10.52 -3.82 8.61
N ALA A 154 -9.28 -4.28 8.44
CA ALA A 154 -9.00 -5.43 7.58
C ALA A 154 -9.56 -6.74 8.15
N GLU A 155 -9.66 -6.91 9.46
CA GLU A 155 -10.26 -8.08 10.12
C GLU A 155 -11.79 -8.10 9.97
N GLU A 156 -12.43 -6.95 10.10
CA GLU A 156 -13.90 -6.79 10.01
C GLU A 156 -14.42 -6.78 8.56
N TRP A 157 -13.54 -6.58 7.58
CA TRP A 157 -13.91 -6.52 6.16
C TRP A 157 -14.00 -7.93 5.56
N GLU A 158 -15.22 -8.35 5.21
CA GLU A 158 -15.53 -9.62 4.54
C GLU A 158 -15.02 -9.69 3.08
#